data_AF-A0A653BQT9-F1
#
_entry.id   AF-A0A653BQT9-F1
#
_cell.length_a   1.000
_cell.length_b   1.000
_cell.length_c   1.000
_cell.angle_alpha   90.00
_cell.angle_beta   90.00
_cell.angle_gamma   90.00
#
_symmetry.space_group_name_H-M   'P 1'
#
loop_
_entity.id
_entity.type
_entity.pdbx_description
1 polymer ?
#
loop_
_entity_poly.entity_id
_entity_poly.type
_entity_poly.pdbx_seq_one_letter_code
_entity_poly.pdbx_strand_id
1 'polypeptide(L)'
;MEGTDDGPEKPKTKGLSSFAATLFIAGGMAGSGVLALPRAIVNTGYIGILLLAVFAFNSAYGGIRLGMCWSIVEEKFHEHRGASRNPYCVIATKAVGNWAGSLVSNCIRITLFGAGTVYLLLSSQILQSLLMNALPNIGFCTYFLIAAILVIPLIIVGLGASLTTVIACILFFTQIAFDAESRTRTVRHEIHGFKDFFMSFGSILFAFGGASFLPTIQNDMEDKRQFTKSVSIAFGIIMVIYFPIAVAGFFVYGEDVHPNVTLSLTKTLIVDIGNILIAMHLVFAFLIVMNTVVQDIEELFKIPRDFGWKRCAIRTSVVVCCIIVGETIPEFDKILSLIGGSTITLLTFVFPPYFYKKLCDREEPGWEKVRHIPLFERIYIWNLIFIGIIGGGASTFSAISAIAAVDSFTKPCWWHLFNDHSDGSLTDIDQHAAQTHIVSQLMP
;
A
#
# COMPACT_ATOMS: atom_id res chain seq x y z
N MET A 1 -54.84 -23.48 22.91
CA MET A 1 -54.02 -22.26 23.12
C MET A 1 -52.65 -22.75 23.53
N GLU A 2 -51.79 -22.98 22.54
CA GLU A 2 -50.45 -23.52 22.74
C GLU A 2 -49.50 -22.37 22.40
N GLY A 3 -48.85 -21.83 23.42
CA GLY A 3 -48.01 -20.65 23.33
C GLY A 3 -46.73 -20.96 22.58
N THR A 4 -46.43 -20.16 21.57
CA THR A 4 -45.13 -20.11 20.91
C THR A 4 -44.15 -19.42 21.84
N ASP A 5 -43.21 -20.21 22.36
CA ASP A 5 -42.01 -19.75 23.07
C ASP A 5 -41.05 -19.13 22.04
N ASP A 6 -41.19 -17.83 21.79
CA ASP A 6 -40.18 -17.05 21.08
C ASP A 6 -38.96 -16.91 21.99
N GLY A 7 -38.01 -17.83 21.84
CA GLY A 7 -36.69 -17.73 22.45
C GLY A 7 -36.03 -16.39 22.13
N PRO A 8 -35.17 -15.86 23.02
CA PRO A 8 -34.64 -14.51 22.89
C PRO A 8 -33.88 -14.36 21.56
N GLU A 9 -34.35 -13.43 20.71
CA GLU A 9 -33.66 -12.97 19.51
C GLU A 9 -32.21 -12.66 19.90
N LYS A 10 -31.25 -13.41 19.32
CA LYS A 10 -29.83 -13.07 19.44
C LYS A 10 -29.69 -11.59 19.03
N PRO A 11 -29.00 -10.74 19.82
CA PRO A 11 -28.85 -9.34 19.46
C PRO A 11 -28.19 -9.27 18.08
N LYS A 12 -28.91 -8.70 17.10
CA LYS A 12 -28.35 -8.38 15.79
C LYS A 12 -27.14 -7.50 16.06
N THR A 13 -25.93 -8.03 15.87
CA THR A 13 -24.71 -7.25 15.90
C THR A 13 -24.87 -6.13 14.89
N LYS A 14 -24.97 -4.87 15.34
CA LYS A 14 -25.10 -3.72 14.46
C LYS A 14 -23.89 -3.72 13.51
N GLY A 15 -24.17 -3.85 12.21
CA GLY A 15 -23.15 -3.75 11.17
C GLY A 15 -22.51 -2.36 11.14
N LEU A 16 -21.48 -2.22 10.32
CA LEU A 16 -20.75 -0.97 10.16
C LEU A 16 -21.63 0.10 9.50
N SER A 17 -21.70 1.29 10.11
CA SER A 17 -22.41 2.42 9.52
C SER A 17 -21.68 2.93 8.26
N SER A 18 -22.41 3.55 7.34
CA SER A 18 -21.84 4.13 6.11
C SER A 18 -20.72 5.14 6.36
N PHE A 19 -20.82 5.92 7.44
CA PHE A 19 -19.78 6.84 7.86
C PHE A 19 -18.53 6.11 8.35
N ALA A 20 -18.68 5.10 9.21
CA ALA A 20 -17.56 4.32 9.72
C ALA A 20 -16.89 3.50 8.59
N ALA A 21 -17.65 2.98 7.64
CA ALA A 21 -17.13 2.36 6.42
C ALA A 21 -16.28 3.33 5.59
N THR A 22 -16.74 4.56 5.42
CA THR A 22 -15.98 5.61 4.73
C THR A 22 -14.64 5.87 5.42
N LEU A 23 -14.64 6.00 6.74
CA LEU A 23 -13.42 6.23 7.52
C LEU A 23 -12.45 5.04 7.49
N PHE A 24 -12.96 3.80 7.54
CA PHE A 24 -12.10 2.61 7.43
C PHE A 24 -11.53 2.45 6.02
N ILE A 25 -12.29 2.75 4.96
CA ILE A 25 -11.77 2.75 3.59
C ILE A 25 -10.70 3.83 3.44
N ALA A 26 -11.01 5.07 3.82
CA ALA A 26 -10.07 6.18 3.71
C ALA A 26 -8.81 5.92 4.56
N GLY A 27 -8.96 5.52 5.81
CA GLY A 27 -7.86 5.27 6.73
C GLY A 27 -7.04 4.02 6.42
N GLY A 28 -7.64 3.00 5.79
CA GLY A 28 -6.93 1.79 5.35
C GLY A 28 -6.12 1.99 4.07
N MET A 29 -6.55 2.93 3.20
CA MET A 29 -5.84 3.29 1.98
C MET A 29 -4.87 4.46 2.17
N ALA A 30 -5.19 5.39 3.08
CA ALA A 30 -4.32 6.50 3.44
C ALA A 30 -3.11 5.98 4.22
N GLY A 31 -1.90 6.24 3.73
CA GLY A 31 -0.69 5.79 4.42
C GLY A 31 0.58 6.10 3.64
N SER A 32 1.51 5.15 3.63
CA SER A 32 2.84 5.27 3.01
C SER A 32 2.85 5.76 1.56
N GLY A 33 1.81 5.46 0.77
CA GLY A 33 1.72 5.85 -0.63
C GLY A 33 1.93 7.35 -0.85
N VAL A 34 1.42 8.19 0.07
CA VAL A 34 1.56 9.66 -0.02
C VAL A 34 3.01 10.13 0.03
N LEU A 35 3.88 9.40 0.72
CA LEU A 35 5.27 9.81 0.94
C LEU A 35 6.11 9.72 -0.33
N ALA A 36 5.71 8.87 -1.28
CA ALA A 36 6.38 8.65 -2.55
C ALA A 36 5.83 9.50 -3.70
N LEU A 37 4.63 10.08 -3.54
CA LEU A 37 3.93 10.78 -4.62
C LEU A 37 4.69 12.00 -5.17
N PRO A 38 5.33 12.86 -4.37
CA PRO A 38 6.09 13.99 -4.89
C PRO A 38 7.18 13.57 -5.87
N ARG A 39 8.01 12.59 -5.48
CA ARG A 39 9.05 12.03 -6.37
C ARG A 39 8.45 11.38 -7.61
N ALA A 40 7.34 10.66 -7.46
CA ALA A 40 6.67 10.03 -8.59
C ALA A 40 6.15 11.07 -9.61
N ILE A 41 5.66 12.23 -9.16
CA ILE A 41 5.24 13.32 -10.05
C ILE A 41 6.46 13.97 -10.71
N VAL A 42 7.57 14.20 -9.99
CA VAL A 42 8.80 14.75 -10.58
C VAL A 42 9.29 13.86 -11.73
N ASN A 43 9.39 12.56 -11.50
CA ASN A 43 9.82 11.59 -12.49
C ASN A 43 8.84 11.40 -13.68
N THR A 44 7.57 11.77 -13.54
CA THR A 44 6.57 11.72 -14.62
C THR A 44 6.29 13.09 -15.24
N GLY A 45 6.90 14.15 -14.72
CA GLY A 45 6.64 15.53 -15.06
C GLY A 45 5.17 15.93 -14.83
N TYR A 46 4.71 16.95 -15.56
CA TYR A 46 3.35 17.47 -15.46
C TYR A 46 2.25 16.42 -15.74
N ILE A 47 2.55 15.38 -16.53
CA ILE A 47 1.63 14.27 -16.79
C ILE A 47 1.32 13.51 -15.48
N GLY A 48 2.27 13.46 -14.54
CA GLY A 48 2.08 12.85 -13.22
C GLY A 48 0.90 13.40 -12.43
N ILE A 49 0.65 14.71 -12.52
CA ILE A 49 -0.49 15.36 -11.85
C ILE A 49 -1.81 14.85 -12.42
N LEU A 50 -1.89 14.68 -13.75
CA LEU A 50 -3.05 14.11 -14.42
C LEU A 50 -3.21 12.62 -14.07
N LEU A 51 -2.11 11.85 -14.07
CA LEU A 51 -2.12 10.43 -13.70
C LEU A 51 -2.61 10.20 -12.27
N LEU A 52 -2.21 11.06 -11.33
CA LEU A 52 -2.68 11.02 -9.94
C LEU A 52 -4.22 11.08 -9.88
N ALA A 53 -4.83 12.07 -10.55
CA ALA A 53 -6.28 12.22 -10.56
C ALA A 53 -6.98 11.07 -11.30
N VAL A 54 -6.45 10.64 -12.44
CA VAL A 54 -7.02 9.55 -13.26
C VAL A 54 -6.96 8.22 -12.51
N PHE A 55 -5.86 7.91 -11.82
CA PHE A 55 -5.73 6.64 -11.08
C PHE A 55 -6.60 6.62 -9.82
N ALA A 56 -6.78 7.75 -9.15
CA ALA A 56 -7.74 7.85 -8.06
C ALA A 56 -9.17 7.53 -8.54
N PHE A 57 -9.59 8.15 -9.64
CA PHE A 57 -10.91 7.90 -10.23
C PHE A 57 -11.07 6.45 -10.69
N ASN A 58 -10.06 5.91 -11.38
CA ASN A 58 -10.06 4.52 -11.85
C ASN A 58 -10.08 3.52 -10.70
N SER A 59 -9.36 3.78 -9.62
CA SER A 59 -9.35 2.93 -8.43
C SER A 59 -10.70 2.96 -7.71
N ALA A 60 -11.31 4.14 -7.57
CA ALA A 60 -12.67 4.28 -7.04
C ALA A 60 -13.69 3.50 -7.91
N TYR A 61 -13.61 3.64 -9.23
CA TYR A 61 -14.43 2.89 -10.17
C TYR A 61 -14.23 1.38 -10.01
N GLY A 62 -12.97 0.90 -9.96
CA GLY A 62 -12.63 -0.50 -9.75
C GLY A 62 -13.21 -1.05 -8.45
N GLY A 63 -13.06 -0.31 -7.34
CA GLY A 63 -13.62 -0.66 -6.04
C GLY A 63 -15.15 -0.74 -6.03
N ILE A 64 -15.83 0.21 -6.67
CA ILE A 64 -17.29 0.19 -6.83
C ILE A 64 -17.71 -1.03 -7.65
N ARG A 65 -17.04 -1.32 -8.78
CA ARG A 65 -17.35 -2.50 -9.59
C ARG A 65 -17.11 -3.79 -8.83
N LEU A 66 -16.08 -3.84 -8.00
CA LEU A 66 -15.83 -4.99 -7.15
C LEU A 66 -16.95 -5.21 -6.14
N GLY A 67 -17.44 -4.16 -5.48
CA GLY A 67 -18.57 -4.29 -4.57
C GLY A 67 -19.88 -4.65 -5.27
N MET A 68 -20.06 -4.19 -6.50
CA MET A 68 -21.19 -4.63 -7.34
C MET A 68 -21.08 -6.12 -7.71
N CYS A 69 -19.88 -6.64 -7.94
CA CYS A 69 -19.66 -8.08 -8.10
C CYS A 69 -20.08 -8.86 -6.86
N TRP A 70 -19.71 -8.36 -5.67
CA TRP A 70 -20.12 -8.99 -4.40
C TRP A 70 -21.64 -9.05 -4.26
N SER A 71 -22.34 -7.94 -4.54
CA SER A 71 -23.80 -7.92 -4.52
C SER A 71 -24.43 -8.93 -5.48
N ILE A 72 -23.90 -9.08 -6.69
CA ILE A 72 -24.38 -10.09 -7.65
C ILE A 72 -24.18 -11.52 -7.09
N VAL A 73 -23.03 -11.78 -6.44
CA VAL A 73 -22.75 -13.08 -5.83
C VAL A 73 -23.73 -13.38 -4.69
N GLU A 74 -23.99 -12.42 -3.79
CA GLU A 74 -24.95 -12.61 -2.69
C GLU A 74 -26.40 -12.80 -3.20
N GLU A 75 -26.79 -12.08 -4.24
CA GLU A 75 -28.11 -12.20 -4.86
C GLU A 75 -28.32 -13.60 -5.45
N LYS A 76 -27.31 -14.16 -6.13
CA LYS A 76 -27.43 -15.40 -6.91
C LYS A 76 -27.02 -16.67 -6.16
N PHE A 77 -26.11 -16.61 -5.20
CA PHE A 77 -25.61 -17.77 -4.47
C PHE A 77 -26.03 -17.69 -2.99
N HIS A 78 -27.08 -18.43 -2.64
CA HIS A 78 -27.63 -18.46 -1.27
C HIS A 78 -26.59 -18.81 -0.20
N GLU A 79 -25.61 -19.66 -0.54
CA GLU A 79 -24.50 -20.07 0.34
C GLU A 79 -23.59 -18.89 0.77
N HIS A 80 -23.63 -17.76 0.06
CA HIS A 80 -22.81 -16.58 0.33
C HIS A 80 -23.59 -15.42 0.96
N ARG A 81 -24.86 -15.61 1.32
CA ARG A 81 -25.69 -14.60 2.02
C ARG A 81 -25.31 -14.58 3.51
N GLY A 82 -24.15 -14.01 3.84
CA GLY A 82 -23.66 -13.96 5.22
C GLY A 82 -22.20 -13.51 5.33
N ALA A 83 -21.62 -13.71 6.50
CA ALA A 83 -20.23 -13.36 6.76
C ALA A 83 -19.28 -14.15 5.84
N SER A 84 -18.58 -13.46 4.95
CA SER A 84 -17.55 -14.06 4.10
C SER A 84 -16.20 -13.44 4.42
N ARG A 85 -15.23 -14.28 4.75
CA ARG A 85 -13.88 -13.83 5.13
C ARG A 85 -13.05 -13.35 3.94
N ASN A 86 -13.22 -13.96 2.77
CA ASN A 86 -12.47 -13.62 1.55
C ASN A 86 -13.42 -13.39 0.37
N PRO A 87 -14.22 -12.31 0.40
CA PRO A 87 -15.24 -12.08 -0.63
C PRO A 87 -14.62 -11.90 -2.02
N TYR A 88 -13.42 -11.30 -2.11
CA TYR A 88 -12.77 -11.09 -3.40
C TYR A 88 -12.38 -12.41 -4.10
N CYS A 89 -11.79 -13.36 -3.38
CA CYS A 89 -11.47 -14.68 -3.93
C CYS A 89 -12.74 -15.43 -4.38
N VAL A 90 -13.84 -15.28 -3.63
CA VAL A 90 -15.15 -15.84 -3.99
C VAL A 90 -15.68 -15.22 -5.28
N ILE A 91 -15.62 -13.89 -5.42
CA ILE A 91 -16.03 -13.18 -6.63
C ILE A 91 -15.28 -13.74 -7.84
N ALA A 92 -13.95 -13.85 -7.75
CA ALA A 92 -13.13 -14.37 -8.83
C ALA A 92 -13.50 -15.82 -9.19
N THR A 93 -13.71 -16.65 -8.17
CA THR A 93 -14.10 -18.05 -8.33
C THR A 93 -15.45 -18.19 -9.02
N LYS A 94 -16.44 -17.39 -8.62
CA LYS A 94 -17.78 -17.46 -9.20
C LYS A 94 -17.86 -16.78 -10.58
N ALA A 95 -17.05 -15.76 -10.85
CA ALA A 95 -17.01 -15.07 -12.12
C ALA A 95 -16.31 -15.87 -13.22
N VAL A 96 -15.17 -16.50 -12.91
CA VAL A 96 -14.27 -17.08 -13.92
C VAL A 96 -13.93 -18.54 -13.64
N GLY A 97 -13.83 -18.93 -12.38
CA GLY A 97 -13.52 -20.29 -11.94
C GLY A 97 -12.43 -20.35 -10.86
N ASN A 98 -12.19 -21.54 -10.31
CA ASN A 98 -11.30 -21.76 -9.17
C ASN A 98 -9.87 -21.23 -9.38
N TRP A 99 -9.34 -21.31 -10.61
CA TRP A 99 -8.01 -20.80 -10.93
C TRP A 99 -7.90 -19.28 -10.70
N ALA A 100 -8.95 -18.52 -11.02
CA ALA A 100 -8.97 -17.07 -10.83
C ALA A 100 -9.06 -16.72 -9.34
N GLY A 101 -9.80 -17.50 -8.55
CA GLY A 101 -9.79 -17.42 -7.09
C GLY A 101 -8.40 -17.59 -6.49
N SER A 102 -7.67 -18.61 -6.95
CA SER A 102 -6.28 -18.85 -6.52
C SER A 102 -5.33 -17.71 -6.94
N LEU A 103 -5.47 -17.21 -8.17
CA LEU A 103 -4.68 -16.08 -8.67
C LEU A 103 -4.90 -14.82 -7.83
N VAL A 104 -6.15 -14.46 -7.54
CA VAL A 104 -6.48 -13.30 -6.68
C VAL A 104 -5.91 -13.47 -5.28
N SER A 105 -6.07 -14.65 -4.67
CA SER A 105 -5.51 -14.93 -3.34
C SER A 105 -3.99 -14.75 -3.31
N ASN A 106 -3.26 -15.27 -4.30
CA ASN A 106 -1.81 -15.10 -4.37
C ASN A 106 -1.40 -13.65 -4.63
N CYS A 107 -2.13 -12.91 -5.48
CA CYS A 107 -1.87 -11.49 -5.70
C CYS A 107 -2.05 -10.68 -4.40
N ILE A 108 -3.09 -10.98 -3.60
CA ILE A 108 -3.31 -10.32 -2.31
C ILE A 108 -2.16 -10.63 -1.35
N ARG A 109 -1.72 -11.90 -1.25
CA ARG A 109 -0.57 -12.29 -0.39
C ARG A 109 0.70 -11.51 -0.74
N ILE A 110 1.06 -11.48 -2.03
CA ILE A 110 2.24 -10.76 -2.52
C ILE A 110 2.12 -9.26 -2.24
N THR A 111 0.93 -8.69 -2.47
CA THR A 111 0.66 -7.27 -2.23
C THR A 111 0.85 -6.91 -0.76
N LEU A 112 0.26 -7.69 0.14
CA LEU A 112 0.33 -7.45 1.59
C LEU A 112 1.75 -7.67 2.13
N PHE A 113 2.44 -8.74 1.70
CA PHE A 113 3.84 -8.98 2.06
C PHE A 113 4.74 -7.83 1.62
N GLY A 114 4.61 -7.41 0.37
CA GLY A 114 5.39 -6.32 -0.18
C GLY A 114 5.07 -4.97 0.47
N ALA A 115 3.79 -4.64 0.68
CA ALA A 115 3.38 -3.42 1.36
C ALA A 115 3.94 -3.34 2.79
N GLY A 116 3.90 -4.44 3.55
CA GLY A 116 4.52 -4.43 4.87
C GLY A 116 6.04 -4.33 4.82
N THR A 117 6.72 -4.88 3.82
CA THR A 117 8.16 -4.62 3.63
C THR A 117 8.44 -3.14 3.40
N VAL A 118 7.66 -2.46 2.56
CA VAL A 118 7.72 -1.00 2.35
C VAL A 118 7.47 -0.23 3.65
N TYR A 119 6.48 -0.64 4.45
CA TYR A 119 6.17 0.04 5.71
C TYR A 119 7.34 -0.05 6.69
N LEU A 120 7.98 -1.22 6.77
CA LEU A 120 9.15 -1.43 7.62
C LEU A 120 10.36 -0.56 7.18
N LEU A 121 10.60 -0.47 5.87
CA LEU A 121 11.65 0.38 5.30
C LEU A 121 11.41 1.87 5.61
N LEU A 122 10.18 2.35 5.37
CA LEU A 122 9.80 3.74 5.66
C LEU A 122 9.86 4.04 7.16
N SER A 123 9.41 3.12 8.01
CA SER A 123 9.56 3.26 9.47
C SER A 123 11.02 3.40 9.87
N SER A 124 11.93 2.62 9.28
CA SER A 124 13.37 2.73 9.53
C SER A 124 13.93 4.10 9.12
N GLN A 125 13.60 4.59 7.93
CA GLN A 125 14.06 5.90 7.44
C GLN A 125 13.61 7.04 8.36
N ILE A 126 12.35 7.00 8.80
CA ILE A 126 11.80 8.01 9.71
C ILE A 126 12.46 7.91 11.08
N LEU A 127 12.65 6.69 11.59
CA LEU A 127 13.33 6.47 12.87
C LEU A 127 14.77 6.99 12.86
N GLN A 128 15.51 6.74 11.77
CA GLN A 128 16.85 7.29 11.57
C GLN A 128 16.80 8.83 11.54
N SER A 129 15.86 9.43 10.82
CA SER A 129 15.70 10.89 10.77
C SER A 129 15.48 11.51 12.15
N LEU A 130 14.69 10.86 13.01
CA LEU A 130 14.36 11.34 14.35
C LEU A 130 15.52 11.13 15.35
N LEU A 131 16.30 10.06 15.20
CA LEU A 131 17.32 9.65 16.18
C LEU A 131 18.76 9.95 15.77
N MET A 132 19.04 10.48 14.57
CA MET A 132 20.43 10.70 14.12
C MET A 132 21.23 11.61 15.07
N ASN A 133 20.56 12.56 15.73
CA ASN A 133 21.22 13.48 16.67
C ASN A 133 21.57 12.80 18.00
N ALA A 134 20.81 11.77 18.40
CA ALA A 134 21.02 11.04 19.64
C ALA A 134 22.00 9.87 19.48
N LEU A 135 22.00 9.22 18.30
CA LEU A 135 22.80 8.04 18.00
C LEU A 135 23.51 8.18 16.62
N PRO A 136 24.51 9.08 16.50
CA PRO A 136 25.09 9.45 15.22
C PRO A 136 25.93 8.35 14.54
N ASN A 137 26.38 7.34 15.30
CA ASN A 137 27.28 6.28 14.80
C ASN A 137 26.53 5.03 14.30
N ILE A 138 25.19 5.10 14.15
CA ILE A 138 24.37 3.96 13.79
C ILE A 138 23.96 4.05 12.31
N GLY A 139 24.25 3.01 11.52
CA GLY A 139 23.87 2.91 10.11
C GLY A 139 22.40 2.54 9.89
N PHE A 140 21.88 2.78 8.67
CA PHE A 140 20.48 2.52 8.29
C PHE A 140 20.01 1.10 8.62
N CYS A 141 20.86 0.10 8.37
CA CYS A 141 20.52 -1.29 8.63
C CYS A 141 20.23 -1.57 10.12
N THR A 142 21.02 -1.00 11.04
CA THR A 142 20.75 -1.18 12.48
C THR A 142 19.43 -0.50 12.88
N TYR A 143 19.11 0.66 12.30
CA TYR A 143 17.79 1.28 12.48
C TYR A 143 16.64 0.42 11.95
N PHE A 144 16.86 -0.30 10.85
CA PHE A 144 15.87 -1.21 10.28
C PHE A 144 15.61 -2.41 11.19
N LEU A 145 16.66 -2.99 11.78
CA LEU A 145 16.53 -4.05 12.79
C LEU A 145 15.84 -3.55 14.06
N ILE A 146 16.17 -2.34 14.54
CA ILE A 146 15.49 -1.73 15.70
C ILE A 146 14.01 -1.55 15.42
N ALA A 147 13.65 -1.02 14.25
CA ALA A 147 12.25 -0.84 13.85
C ALA A 147 11.53 -2.20 13.81
N ALA A 148 12.15 -3.25 13.24
CA ALA A 148 11.57 -4.58 13.21
C ALA A 148 11.34 -5.17 14.63
N ILE A 149 12.32 -5.03 15.53
CA ILE A 149 12.23 -5.51 16.91
C ILE A 149 11.15 -4.77 17.69
N LEU A 150 11.04 -3.44 17.54
CA LEU A 150 10.05 -2.62 18.23
C LEU A 150 8.62 -2.95 17.81
N VAL A 151 8.44 -3.37 16.56
CA VAL A 151 7.12 -3.73 16.02
C VAL A 151 6.62 -5.08 16.56
N ILE A 152 7.52 -6.06 16.79
CA ILE A 152 7.16 -7.42 17.27
C ILE A 152 6.27 -7.43 18.55
N PRO A 153 6.57 -6.68 19.63
CA PRO A 153 5.76 -6.70 20.85
C PRO A 153 4.44 -5.93 20.74
N LEU A 154 4.25 -5.09 19.71
CA LEU A 154 3.10 -4.16 19.60
C LEU A 154 1.84 -4.78 18.95
N ILE A 155 1.83 -6.07 18.63
CA ILE A 155 0.69 -6.80 18.00
C ILE A 155 -0.62 -6.70 18.84
N ILE A 156 -0.55 -6.27 20.10
CA ILE A 156 -1.67 -6.31 21.06
C ILE A 156 -2.47 -4.99 21.12
N VAL A 157 -1.97 -3.87 20.58
CA VAL A 157 -2.66 -2.57 20.65
C VAL A 157 -3.09 -2.14 19.25
N GLY A 158 -4.38 -1.92 19.07
CA GLY A 158 -4.91 -1.39 17.82
C GLY A 158 -6.15 -0.58 18.09
N LEU A 159 -6.06 0.75 17.99
CA LEU A 159 -7.10 1.66 17.51
C LEU A 159 -6.48 3.07 17.45
N GLY A 160 -6.34 3.66 16.25
CA GLY A 160 -5.86 5.04 16.07
C GLY A 160 -5.15 5.39 14.76
N ALA A 161 -4.85 4.41 13.89
CA ALA A 161 -3.95 4.61 12.75
C ALA A 161 -4.44 5.57 11.65
N SER A 162 -5.74 5.83 11.52
CA SER A 162 -6.28 6.67 10.44
C SER A 162 -6.16 8.18 10.73
N LEU A 163 -6.29 8.59 11.99
CA LEU A 163 -6.23 10.00 12.38
C LEU A 163 -4.79 10.54 12.32
N THR A 164 -3.81 9.70 12.65
CA THR A 164 -2.38 10.09 12.64
C THR A 164 -1.90 10.45 11.23
N THR A 165 -2.32 9.72 10.19
CA THR A 165 -1.96 10.04 8.80
C THR A 165 -2.51 11.38 8.34
N VAL A 166 -3.78 11.67 8.64
CA VAL A 166 -4.42 12.95 8.26
C VAL A 166 -3.69 14.12 8.92
N ILE A 167 -3.45 14.04 10.22
CA ILE A 167 -2.75 15.10 10.97
C ILE A 167 -1.33 15.26 10.42
N ALA A 168 -0.59 14.17 10.21
CA ALA A 168 0.75 14.25 9.65
C ALA A 168 0.79 14.90 8.27
N CYS A 169 -0.18 14.56 7.40
CA CYS A 169 -0.28 15.17 6.07
C CYS A 169 -0.54 16.69 6.15
N ILE A 170 -1.37 17.14 7.10
CA ILE A 170 -1.60 18.58 7.35
C ILE A 170 -0.31 19.25 7.81
N LEU A 171 0.44 18.63 8.73
CA LEU A 171 1.72 19.16 9.22
C LEU A 171 2.76 19.23 8.09
N PHE A 172 2.86 18.19 7.27
CA PHE A 172 3.78 18.19 6.12
C PHE A 172 3.40 19.24 5.09
N PHE A 173 2.13 19.36 4.73
CA PHE A 173 1.68 20.41 3.82
C PHE A 173 1.97 21.82 4.38
N THR A 174 1.78 22.01 5.68
CA THR A 174 2.10 23.27 6.37
C THR A 174 3.60 23.57 6.29
N GLN A 175 4.47 22.57 6.52
CA GLN A 175 5.90 22.76 6.35
C GLN A 175 6.29 23.04 4.89
N ILE A 176 5.69 22.35 3.91
CA ILE A 176 5.96 22.61 2.49
C ILE A 176 5.60 24.05 2.13
N ALA A 177 4.50 24.59 2.68
CA ALA A 177 4.13 25.99 2.48
C ALA A 177 5.17 26.98 3.06
N PHE A 178 5.74 26.69 4.24
CA PHE A 178 6.84 27.50 4.79
C PHE A 178 8.14 27.34 3.98
N ASP A 179 8.43 26.15 3.47
CA ASP A 179 9.56 25.91 2.59
C ASP A 179 9.40 26.68 1.27
N ALA A 180 8.18 26.80 0.76
CA ALA A 180 7.87 27.58 -0.45
C ALA A 180 8.14 29.08 -0.29
N GLU A 181 7.91 29.64 0.90
CA GLU A 181 8.18 31.05 1.20
C GLU A 181 9.68 31.31 1.42
N SER A 182 10.38 30.37 2.07
CA SER A 182 11.79 30.52 2.40
C SER A 182 12.74 30.19 1.26
N ARG A 183 12.36 29.28 0.34
CA ARG A 183 13.17 28.94 -0.84
C ARG A 183 12.96 29.97 -1.95
N THR A 184 13.99 30.77 -2.21
CA THR A 184 14.01 31.77 -3.30
C THR A 184 14.58 31.24 -4.61
N ARG A 185 15.11 30.00 -4.62
CA ARG A 185 15.74 29.38 -5.79
C ARG A 185 14.70 28.75 -6.69
N THR A 186 14.85 28.94 -8.01
CA THR A 186 14.05 28.23 -9.01
C THR A 186 14.37 26.74 -8.99
N VAL A 187 13.33 25.91 -8.85
CA VAL A 187 13.47 24.45 -8.94
C VAL A 187 13.57 24.01 -10.40
N ARG A 188 14.36 22.97 -10.64
CA ARG A 188 14.49 22.36 -11.96
C ARG A 188 13.43 21.27 -12.11
N HIS A 189 12.92 21.12 -13.33
CA HIS A 189 12.07 20.01 -13.75
C HIS A 189 12.69 19.40 -15.00
N GLU A 190 13.16 18.17 -14.90
CA GLU A 190 13.76 17.48 -16.04
C GLU A 190 12.78 16.48 -16.65
N ILE A 191 12.96 16.21 -17.94
CA ILE A 191 12.23 15.15 -18.62
C ILE A 191 12.99 13.85 -18.34
N HIS A 192 12.38 13.00 -17.53
CA HIS A 192 12.93 11.69 -17.19
C HIS A 192 12.62 10.64 -18.26
N GLY A 193 13.42 9.58 -18.28
CA GLY A 193 13.29 8.50 -19.26
C GLY A 193 12.11 7.57 -19.00
N PHE A 194 11.86 6.66 -19.95
CA PHE A 194 10.78 5.67 -19.84
C PHE A 194 10.86 4.82 -18.57
N LYS A 195 12.07 4.47 -18.12
CA LYS A 195 12.27 3.68 -16.90
C LYS A 195 11.71 4.40 -15.68
N ASP A 196 12.10 5.65 -15.46
CA ASP A 196 11.67 6.44 -14.29
C ASP A 196 10.18 6.80 -14.35
N PHE A 197 9.67 7.04 -15.56
CA PHE A 197 8.25 7.25 -15.80
C PHE A 197 7.44 6.02 -15.35
N PHE A 198 7.80 4.82 -15.81
CA PHE A 198 7.06 3.59 -15.49
C PHE A 198 7.32 3.08 -14.06
N MET A 199 8.47 3.38 -13.48
CA MET A 199 8.71 3.22 -12.04
C MET A 199 7.68 4.02 -11.25
N SER A 200 7.54 5.30 -11.58
CA SER A 200 6.66 6.24 -10.90
C SER A 200 5.18 5.98 -11.17
N PHE A 201 4.84 5.52 -12.37
CA PHE A 201 3.52 4.99 -12.72
C PHE A 201 3.09 3.91 -11.72
N GLY A 202 3.99 2.96 -11.41
CA GLY A 202 3.76 1.92 -10.39
C GLY A 202 3.58 2.51 -8.99
N SER A 203 4.40 3.47 -8.61
CA SER A 203 4.30 4.15 -7.31
C SER A 203 2.96 4.87 -7.12
N ILE A 204 2.45 5.54 -8.17
CA ILE A 204 1.13 6.20 -8.13
C ILE A 204 0.02 5.16 -8.04
N LEU A 205 0.11 4.05 -8.79
CA LEU A 205 -0.86 2.95 -8.68
C LEU A 205 -0.88 2.34 -7.29
N PHE A 206 0.28 2.16 -6.66
CA PHE A 206 0.39 1.69 -5.28
C PHE A 206 -0.36 2.61 -4.31
N ALA A 207 -0.21 3.93 -4.48
CA ALA A 207 -0.86 4.91 -3.60
C ALA A 207 -2.39 4.79 -3.59
N PHE A 208 -3.00 4.31 -4.68
CA PHE A 208 -4.43 4.03 -4.77
C PHE A 208 -4.77 2.53 -4.71
N GLY A 209 -3.85 1.71 -4.19
CA GLY A 209 -4.11 0.31 -3.86
C GLY A 209 -5.05 0.16 -2.66
N GLY A 210 -5.61 -1.05 -2.48
CA GLY A 210 -6.52 -1.35 -1.37
C GLY A 210 -7.90 -1.82 -1.79
N ALA A 211 -8.19 -1.92 -3.09
CA ALA A 211 -9.47 -2.44 -3.58
C ALA A 211 -9.81 -3.84 -3.02
N SER A 212 -8.80 -4.64 -2.68
CA SER A 212 -8.96 -6.03 -2.26
C SER A 212 -9.71 -6.23 -0.95
N PHE A 213 -9.70 -5.26 -0.04
CA PHE A 213 -10.42 -5.35 1.24
C PHE A 213 -11.80 -4.67 1.21
N LEU A 214 -12.12 -3.91 0.16
CA LEU A 214 -13.39 -3.19 0.07
C LEU A 214 -14.62 -4.12 0.12
N PRO A 215 -14.63 -5.30 -0.52
CA PRO A 215 -15.73 -6.24 -0.40
C PRO A 215 -15.93 -6.76 1.02
N THR A 216 -14.85 -6.88 1.81
CA THR A 216 -14.93 -7.27 3.23
C THR A 216 -15.62 -6.16 4.03
N ILE A 217 -15.23 -4.90 3.82
CA ILE A 217 -15.91 -3.75 4.43
C ILE A 217 -17.38 -3.71 4.03
N GLN A 218 -17.69 -3.90 2.74
CA GLN A 218 -19.07 -3.97 2.26
C GLN A 218 -19.85 -5.09 2.95
N ASN A 219 -19.23 -6.25 3.13
CA ASN A 219 -19.88 -7.39 3.76
C ASN A 219 -20.27 -7.12 5.21
N ASP A 220 -19.48 -6.29 5.91
CA ASP A 220 -19.68 -5.92 7.31
C ASP A 220 -20.59 -4.69 7.48
N MET A 221 -21.00 -4.00 6.40
CA MET A 221 -21.90 -2.85 6.45
C MET A 221 -23.33 -3.23 6.82
N GLU A 222 -23.96 -2.39 7.65
CA GLU A 222 -25.38 -2.51 7.98
C GLU A 222 -26.28 -2.32 6.74
N ASP A 223 -25.99 -1.28 5.95
CA ASP A 223 -26.68 -1.01 4.68
C ASP A 223 -25.69 -1.01 3.51
N LYS A 224 -25.58 -2.17 2.85
CA LYS A 224 -24.69 -2.38 1.70
C LYS A 224 -25.03 -1.49 0.49
N ARG A 225 -26.25 -0.91 0.40
CA ARG A 225 -26.64 -0.01 -0.69
C ARG A 225 -25.85 1.30 -0.65
N GLN A 226 -25.36 1.68 0.53
CA GLN A 226 -24.56 2.90 0.72
C GLN A 226 -23.08 2.71 0.40
N PHE A 227 -22.63 1.49 0.11
CA PHE A 227 -21.22 1.18 -0.14
C PHE A 227 -20.61 2.05 -1.24
N THR A 228 -21.30 2.24 -2.37
CA THR A 228 -20.83 3.11 -3.47
C THR A 228 -20.60 4.55 -2.99
N LYS A 229 -21.50 5.06 -2.14
CA LYS A 229 -21.35 6.40 -1.55
C LYS A 229 -20.14 6.45 -0.62
N SER A 230 -19.95 5.44 0.23
CA SER A 230 -18.81 5.35 1.14
C SER A 230 -17.47 5.29 0.40
N VAL A 231 -17.37 4.48 -0.67
CA VAL A 231 -16.17 4.39 -1.51
C VAL A 231 -15.89 5.74 -2.19
N SER A 232 -16.88 6.36 -2.83
CA SER A 232 -16.69 7.65 -3.51
C SER A 232 -16.23 8.76 -2.56
N ILE A 233 -16.82 8.85 -1.37
CA ILE A 233 -16.41 9.85 -0.36
C ILE A 233 -14.99 9.53 0.14
N ALA A 234 -14.67 8.26 0.40
CA ALA A 234 -13.34 7.87 0.87
C ALA A 234 -12.23 8.21 -0.13
N PHE A 235 -12.43 7.93 -1.43
CA PHE A 235 -11.48 8.34 -2.47
C PHE A 235 -11.38 9.86 -2.64
N GLY A 236 -12.49 10.58 -2.43
CA GLY A 236 -12.48 12.05 -2.34
C GLY A 236 -11.59 12.55 -1.20
N ILE A 237 -11.71 11.96 0.00
CA ILE A 237 -10.85 12.27 1.15
C ILE A 237 -9.38 11.97 0.85
N ILE A 238 -9.07 10.80 0.28
CA ILE A 238 -7.71 10.42 -0.10
C ILE A 238 -7.13 11.45 -1.08
N MET A 239 -7.89 11.87 -2.09
CA MET A 239 -7.45 12.89 -3.05
C MET A 239 -7.19 14.23 -2.39
N VAL A 240 -8.06 14.68 -1.49
CA VAL A 240 -7.86 15.94 -0.74
C VAL A 240 -6.59 15.90 0.10
N ILE A 241 -6.17 14.73 0.60
CA ILE A 241 -4.95 14.57 1.40
C ILE A 241 -3.72 14.43 0.50
N TYR A 242 -3.81 13.63 -0.57
CA TYR A 242 -2.66 13.27 -1.40
C TYR A 242 -2.28 14.37 -2.40
N PHE A 243 -3.28 14.99 -3.02
CA PHE A 243 -3.06 15.96 -4.09
C PHE A 243 -2.24 17.18 -3.64
N PRO A 244 -2.52 17.83 -2.49
CA PRO A 244 -1.73 18.98 -2.05
C PRO A 244 -0.27 18.63 -1.78
N ILE A 245 0.01 17.50 -1.11
CA ILE A 245 1.38 17.08 -0.80
C ILE A 245 2.14 16.76 -2.09
N ALA A 246 1.53 15.99 -2.99
CA ALA A 246 2.14 15.58 -4.24
C ALA A 246 2.47 16.77 -5.15
N VAL A 247 1.50 17.68 -5.34
CA VAL A 247 1.65 18.84 -6.22
C VAL A 247 2.55 19.91 -5.59
N ALA A 248 2.39 20.21 -4.29
CA ALA A 248 3.25 21.18 -3.63
C ALA A 248 4.69 20.67 -3.56
N GLY A 249 4.91 19.38 -3.25
CA GLY A 249 6.25 18.80 -3.27
C GLY A 249 6.91 18.86 -4.66
N PHE A 250 6.13 18.66 -5.74
CA PHE A 250 6.60 18.85 -7.10
C PHE A 250 7.09 20.29 -7.34
N PHE A 251 6.27 21.30 -7.03
CA PHE A 251 6.61 22.70 -7.31
C PHE A 251 7.64 23.32 -6.36
N VAL A 252 7.72 22.86 -5.11
CA VAL A 252 8.61 23.44 -4.08
C VAL A 252 9.99 22.79 -4.06
N TYR A 253 10.08 21.48 -4.34
CA TYR A 253 11.36 20.76 -4.30
C TYR A 253 11.88 20.36 -5.69
N GLY A 254 11.01 20.08 -6.68
CA GLY A 254 11.42 19.66 -8.01
C GLY A 254 12.39 18.46 -7.97
N GLU A 255 13.48 18.52 -8.74
CA GLU A 255 14.51 17.46 -8.76
C GLU A 255 15.15 17.15 -7.40
N ASP A 256 15.13 18.08 -6.44
CA ASP A 256 15.72 17.90 -5.11
C ASP A 256 14.85 17.02 -4.18
N VAL A 257 13.64 16.63 -4.62
CA VAL A 257 12.76 15.80 -3.79
C VAL A 257 13.33 14.39 -3.65
N HIS A 258 13.44 13.92 -2.41
CA HIS A 258 13.78 12.54 -2.10
C HIS A 258 12.61 11.59 -2.41
N PRO A 259 12.87 10.30 -2.70
CA PRO A 259 11.83 9.29 -2.85
C PRO A 259 10.85 9.25 -1.66
N ASN A 260 11.34 9.48 -0.45
CA ASN A 260 10.53 9.75 0.72
C ASN A 260 10.50 11.27 0.99
N VAL A 261 9.34 11.90 0.77
CA VAL A 261 9.18 13.35 0.91
C VAL A 261 9.55 13.86 2.31
N THR A 262 9.40 13.06 3.37
CA THR A 262 9.69 13.53 4.74
C THR A 262 11.15 13.89 4.94
N LEU A 263 12.04 13.31 4.12
CA LEU A 263 13.47 13.62 4.10
C LEU A 263 13.80 14.89 3.30
N SER A 264 12.84 15.41 2.53
CA SER A 264 12.99 16.65 1.74
C SER A 264 12.55 17.91 2.51
N LEU A 265 11.72 17.72 3.55
CA LEU A 265 11.19 18.81 4.36
C LEU A 265 12.29 19.43 5.22
N THR A 266 12.29 20.75 5.39
CA THR A 266 13.17 21.41 6.34
C THR A 266 12.92 20.88 7.75
N LYS A 267 13.99 20.48 8.46
CA LYS A 267 13.89 19.92 9.81
C LYS A 267 13.34 20.95 10.80
N THR A 268 12.12 20.72 11.28
CA THR A 268 11.43 21.54 12.28
C THR A 268 10.65 20.64 13.23
N LEU A 269 10.20 21.19 14.37
CA LEU A 269 9.33 20.45 15.30
C LEU A 269 8.02 19.98 14.64
N ILE A 270 7.51 20.73 13.64
CA ILE A 270 6.31 20.36 12.87
C ILE A 270 6.56 19.04 12.11
N VAL A 271 7.73 18.95 11.46
CA VAL A 271 8.15 17.75 10.72
C VAL A 271 8.42 16.59 11.68
N ASP A 272 9.07 16.83 12.82
CA ASP A 272 9.33 15.78 13.81
C ASP A 272 8.03 15.18 14.36
N ILE A 273 7.03 16.01 14.69
CA ILE A 273 5.70 15.55 15.12
C ILE A 273 5.03 14.75 13.98
N GLY A 274 5.05 15.27 12.76
CA GLY A 274 4.50 14.57 11.58
C GLY A 274 5.16 13.20 11.34
N ASN A 275 6.48 13.15 11.49
CA ASN A 275 7.27 11.93 11.39
C ASN A 275 6.92 10.92 12.48
N ILE A 276 6.73 11.35 13.74
CA ILE A 276 6.27 10.47 14.83
C ILE A 276 4.88 9.89 14.52
N LEU A 277 3.96 10.72 14.02
CA LEU A 277 2.60 10.29 13.67
C LEU A 277 2.59 9.28 12.50
N ILE A 278 3.40 9.50 11.47
CA ILE A 278 3.53 8.55 10.35
C ILE A 278 4.27 7.29 10.78
N ALA A 279 5.33 7.38 11.59
CA ALA A 279 6.01 6.20 12.12
C ALA A 279 5.02 5.33 12.90
N MET A 280 4.19 5.93 13.76
CA MET A 280 3.12 5.24 14.46
C MET A 280 2.11 4.60 13.51
N HIS A 281 1.66 5.33 12.48
CA HIS A 281 0.77 4.78 11.45
C HIS A 281 1.39 3.55 10.75
N LEU A 282 2.64 3.66 10.28
CA LEU A 282 3.33 2.61 9.54
C LEU A 282 3.54 1.35 10.38
N VAL A 283 3.84 1.51 11.68
CA VAL A 283 3.94 0.39 12.63
C VAL A 283 2.60 -0.33 12.74
N PHE A 284 1.49 0.38 12.98
CA PHE A 284 0.17 -0.25 13.06
C PHE A 284 -0.27 -0.87 11.72
N ALA A 285 -0.01 -0.19 10.61
CA ALA A 285 -0.31 -0.69 9.27
C ALA A 285 0.47 -1.99 8.98
N PHE A 286 1.74 -2.05 9.37
CA PHE A 286 2.57 -3.26 9.26
C PHE A 286 1.96 -4.41 10.04
N LEU A 287 1.58 -4.17 11.29
CA LEU A 287 0.99 -5.19 12.17
C LEU A 287 -0.29 -5.78 11.60
N ILE A 288 -1.19 -4.93 11.10
CA ILE A 288 -2.48 -5.35 10.52
C ILE A 288 -2.24 -6.20 9.26
N VAL A 289 -1.38 -5.72 8.36
CA VAL A 289 -1.09 -6.37 7.09
C VAL A 289 -0.37 -7.69 7.31
N MET A 290 0.65 -7.73 8.16
CA MET A 290 1.43 -8.94 8.44
C MET A 290 0.61 -10.00 9.17
N ASN A 291 -0.23 -9.61 10.12
CA ASN A 291 -1.13 -10.57 10.77
C ASN A 291 -2.08 -11.22 9.75
N THR A 292 -2.54 -10.47 8.74
CA THR A 292 -3.39 -11.00 7.66
C THR A 292 -2.62 -11.99 6.79
N VAL A 293 -1.40 -11.65 6.38
CA VAL A 293 -0.51 -12.54 5.58
C VAL A 293 -0.24 -13.84 6.32
N VAL A 294 0.17 -13.75 7.58
CA VAL A 294 0.47 -14.91 8.40
C VAL A 294 -0.77 -15.78 8.59
N GLN A 295 -1.93 -15.21 8.90
CA GLN A 295 -3.15 -16.01 9.07
C GLN A 295 -3.54 -16.77 7.79
N ASP A 296 -3.35 -16.17 6.63
CA ASP A 296 -3.62 -16.83 5.35
C ASP A 296 -2.59 -17.95 5.06
N ILE A 297 -1.32 -17.74 5.42
CA ILE A 297 -0.27 -18.78 5.35
C ILE A 297 -0.52 -19.91 6.35
N GLU A 298 -0.91 -19.61 7.59
CA GLU A 298 -1.29 -20.58 8.62
C GLU A 298 -2.42 -21.49 8.11
N GLU A 299 -3.39 -20.93 7.39
CA GLU A 299 -4.50 -21.70 6.80
C GLU A 299 -4.06 -22.54 5.61
N LEU A 300 -3.17 -22.02 4.76
CA LEU A 300 -2.59 -22.79 3.66
C LEU A 300 -1.84 -24.03 4.15
N PHE A 301 -1.10 -23.90 5.26
CA PHE A 301 -0.36 -24.99 5.90
C PHE A 301 -1.19 -25.77 6.93
N LYS A 302 -2.49 -25.48 7.08
CA LYS A 302 -3.41 -26.12 8.03
C LYS A 302 -2.88 -26.15 9.46
N ILE A 303 -2.27 -25.05 9.89
CA ILE A 303 -1.70 -24.88 11.23
C ILE A 303 -2.83 -24.66 12.23
N PRO A 304 -2.85 -25.38 13.37
CA PRO A 304 -3.84 -25.15 14.42
C PRO A 304 -3.81 -23.70 14.92
N ARG A 305 -4.99 -23.18 15.29
CA ARG A 305 -5.13 -21.80 15.80
C ARG A 305 -4.64 -21.65 17.24
N ASP A 306 -4.40 -22.74 17.95
CA ASP A 306 -3.87 -22.70 19.31
C ASP A 306 -2.44 -22.14 19.34
N PHE A 307 -2.05 -21.60 20.50
CA PHE A 307 -0.69 -21.16 20.70
C PHE A 307 0.25 -22.37 20.64
N GLY A 308 1.20 -22.34 19.71
CA GLY A 308 2.12 -23.45 19.49
C GLY A 308 3.36 -23.02 18.72
N TRP A 309 4.45 -23.76 18.88
CA TRP A 309 5.75 -23.45 18.30
C TRP A 309 5.70 -23.30 16.77
N LYS A 310 4.85 -24.07 16.07
CA LYS A 310 4.64 -23.96 14.61
C LYS A 310 4.10 -22.60 14.20
N ARG A 311 3.17 -22.06 14.99
CA ARG A 311 2.55 -20.74 14.77
C ARG A 311 3.56 -19.62 14.99
N CYS A 312 4.34 -19.71 16.07
CA CYS A 312 5.46 -18.80 16.32
C CYS A 312 6.50 -18.86 15.18
N ALA A 313 6.90 -20.05 14.76
CA ALA A 313 7.88 -20.24 13.69
C ALA A 313 7.43 -19.60 12.38
N ILE A 314 6.18 -19.81 11.94
CA ILE A 314 5.66 -19.21 10.71
C ILE A 314 5.59 -17.68 10.83
N ARG A 315 5.05 -17.16 11.93
CA ARG A 315 4.99 -15.71 12.20
C ARG A 315 6.35 -15.04 12.13
N THR A 316 7.33 -15.61 12.84
CA THR A 316 8.70 -15.11 12.84
C THR A 316 9.35 -15.24 11.46
N SER A 317 9.14 -16.36 10.76
CA SER A 317 9.72 -16.58 9.43
C SER A 317 9.27 -15.54 8.41
N VAL A 318 7.99 -15.15 8.41
CA VAL A 318 7.47 -14.14 7.47
C VAL A 318 8.09 -12.78 7.73
N VAL A 319 8.23 -12.38 8.99
CA VAL A 319 8.88 -11.10 9.36
C VAL A 319 10.37 -11.13 9.00
N VAL A 320 11.06 -12.24 9.26
CA VAL A 320 12.46 -12.43 8.85
C VAL A 320 12.61 -12.34 7.33
N CYS A 321 11.69 -12.91 6.55
CA CYS A 321 11.68 -12.75 5.10
C CYS A 321 11.52 -11.27 4.68
N CYS A 322 10.64 -10.50 5.33
CA CYS A 322 10.53 -9.06 5.07
C CYS A 322 11.85 -8.33 5.36
N ILE A 323 12.52 -8.70 6.46
CA ILE A 323 13.81 -8.12 6.84
C ILE A 323 14.86 -8.43 5.77
N ILE A 324 14.96 -9.68 5.32
CA ILE A 324 15.90 -10.09 4.28
C ILE A 324 15.65 -9.30 2.99
N VAL A 325 14.39 -9.17 2.55
CA VAL A 325 14.05 -8.41 1.34
C VAL A 325 14.42 -6.93 1.49
N GLY A 326 14.09 -6.31 2.63
CA GLY A 326 14.40 -4.90 2.88
C GLY A 326 15.89 -4.59 2.99
N GLU A 327 16.67 -5.47 3.59
CA GLU A 327 18.15 -5.36 3.65
C GLU A 327 18.80 -5.57 2.27
N THR A 328 18.20 -6.41 1.44
CA THR A 328 18.70 -6.72 0.10
C THR A 328 18.39 -5.57 -0.88
N ILE A 329 17.22 -4.94 -0.75
CA ILE A 329 16.74 -3.84 -1.60
C ILE A 329 16.24 -2.70 -0.69
N PRO A 330 17.13 -1.83 -0.17
CA PRO A 330 16.77 -0.79 0.80
C PRO A 330 15.98 0.38 0.19
N GLU A 331 15.95 0.48 -1.14
CA GLU A 331 15.16 1.46 -1.89
C GLU A 331 13.69 1.03 -1.95
N PHE A 332 12.91 1.53 -0.98
CA PHE A 332 11.50 1.16 -0.82
C PHE A 332 10.65 1.48 -2.05
N ASP A 333 10.99 2.52 -2.82
CA ASP A 333 10.26 2.97 -4.00
C ASP A 333 10.38 1.97 -5.16
N LYS A 334 11.47 1.20 -5.24
CA LYS A 334 11.59 0.06 -6.18
C LYS A 334 10.60 -1.05 -5.86
N ILE A 335 10.49 -1.41 -4.58
CA ILE A 335 9.54 -2.43 -4.10
C ILE A 335 8.10 -1.93 -4.28
N LEU A 336 7.84 -0.68 -3.89
CA LEU A 336 6.56 0.02 -4.06
C LEU A 336 6.08 -0.02 -5.51
N SER A 337 6.97 0.35 -6.44
CA SER A 337 6.70 0.35 -7.88
C SER A 337 6.41 -1.06 -8.40
N LEU A 338 7.19 -2.06 -7.99
CA LEU A 338 6.98 -3.46 -8.38
C LEU A 338 5.58 -3.94 -7.98
N ILE A 339 5.17 -3.71 -6.73
CA ILE A 339 3.86 -4.15 -6.22
C ILE A 339 2.73 -3.35 -6.88
N GLY A 340 2.92 -2.04 -7.04
CA GLY A 340 1.99 -1.13 -7.70
C GLY A 340 1.70 -1.55 -9.13
N GLY A 341 2.75 -1.71 -9.94
CA GLY A 341 2.67 -2.11 -11.35
C GLY A 341 2.19 -3.54 -11.57
N SER A 342 2.42 -4.45 -10.63
CA SER A 342 2.03 -5.86 -10.76
C SER A 342 0.69 -6.16 -10.09
N THR A 343 0.71 -6.59 -8.83
CA THR A 343 -0.44 -7.17 -8.15
C THR A 343 -1.51 -6.14 -7.82
N ILE A 344 -1.16 -4.90 -7.44
CA ILE A 344 -2.16 -3.85 -7.22
C ILE A 344 -2.84 -3.47 -8.53
N THR A 345 -2.09 -3.39 -9.63
CA THR A 345 -2.69 -3.14 -10.95
C THR A 345 -3.74 -4.21 -11.28
N LEU A 346 -3.41 -5.47 -11.06
CA LEU A 346 -4.35 -6.57 -11.27
C LEU A 346 -5.58 -6.48 -10.36
N LEU A 347 -5.36 -6.30 -9.05
CA LEU A 347 -6.41 -6.33 -8.02
C LEU A 347 -7.34 -5.11 -8.03
N THR A 348 -6.85 -3.96 -8.49
CA THR A 348 -7.61 -2.71 -8.43
C THR A 348 -8.17 -2.32 -9.79
N PHE A 349 -7.39 -2.51 -10.87
CA PHE A 349 -7.70 -1.96 -12.18
C PHE A 349 -8.14 -3.05 -13.17
N VAL A 350 -7.51 -4.23 -13.19
CA VAL A 350 -7.81 -5.24 -14.22
C VAL A 350 -8.95 -6.16 -13.81
N PHE A 351 -8.83 -6.81 -12.66
CA PHE A 351 -9.74 -7.87 -12.24
C PHE A 351 -11.15 -7.36 -11.90
N PRO A 352 -11.35 -6.27 -11.14
CA PRO A 352 -12.71 -5.85 -10.80
C PRO A 352 -13.62 -5.57 -12.00
N PRO A 353 -13.22 -4.75 -13.00
CA PRO A 353 -14.10 -4.50 -14.15
C PRO A 353 -14.23 -5.74 -15.06
N TYR A 354 -13.20 -6.59 -15.14
CA TYR A 354 -13.28 -7.85 -15.87
C TYR A 354 -14.29 -8.82 -15.25
N PHE A 355 -14.22 -9.02 -13.93
CA PHE A 355 -15.16 -9.88 -13.19
C PHE A 355 -16.59 -9.32 -13.24
N TYR A 356 -16.74 -8.01 -13.12
CA TYR A 356 -18.05 -7.36 -13.23
C TYR A 356 -18.70 -7.63 -14.58
N LYS A 357 -17.96 -7.38 -15.67
CA LYS A 357 -18.43 -7.70 -17.03
C LYS A 357 -18.79 -9.18 -17.15
N LYS A 358 -17.93 -10.08 -16.68
CA LYS A 358 -18.14 -11.53 -16.80
C LYS A 358 -19.40 -12.00 -16.04
N LEU A 359 -19.67 -11.44 -14.86
CA LEU A 359 -20.86 -11.76 -14.08
C LEU A 359 -22.15 -11.20 -14.71
N CYS A 360 -22.10 -10.01 -15.29
CA CYS A 360 -23.26 -9.40 -15.98
C CYS A 360 -23.57 -10.08 -17.32
N ASP A 361 -22.55 -10.48 -18.07
CA ASP A 361 -22.67 -11.11 -19.40
C ASP A 361 -22.87 -12.63 -19.32
N ARG A 362 -23.00 -13.21 -18.12
CA ARG A 362 -23.17 -14.65 -17.97
C ARG A 362 -24.53 -15.09 -18.52
N GLU A 363 -24.51 -16.11 -19.37
CA GLU A 363 -25.69 -16.69 -20.01
C GLU A 363 -25.75 -18.17 -19.62
N GLU A 364 -26.46 -18.46 -18.52
CA GLU A 364 -26.71 -19.82 -18.04
C GLU A 364 -28.23 -20.04 -17.88
N PRO A 365 -28.74 -21.27 -18.04
CA PRO A 365 -30.15 -21.58 -17.77
C PRO A 365 -30.53 -21.19 -16.33
N GLY A 366 -31.49 -20.28 -16.16
CA GLY A 366 -31.87 -19.71 -14.84
C GLY A 366 -31.05 -18.48 -14.41
N TRP A 367 -30.05 -18.08 -15.20
CA TRP A 367 -29.30 -16.83 -15.01
C TRP A 367 -29.87 -15.73 -15.90
N GLU A 368 -30.95 -15.10 -15.44
CA GLU A 368 -31.43 -13.86 -16.07
C GLU A 368 -30.36 -12.77 -15.97
N LYS A 369 -30.14 -12.04 -17.08
CA LYS A 369 -29.19 -10.92 -17.14
C LYS A 369 -29.49 -9.92 -16.04
N VAL A 370 -28.63 -9.91 -15.02
CA VAL A 370 -28.88 -9.17 -13.78
C VAL A 370 -28.85 -7.67 -14.04
N ARG A 371 -27.90 -7.21 -14.87
CA ARG A 371 -27.65 -5.79 -15.14
C ARG A 371 -27.22 -5.59 -16.59
N HIS A 372 -27.89 -4.70 -17.28
CA HIS A 372 -27.50 -4.28 -18.63
C HIS A 372 -26.37 -3.25 -18.54
N ILE A 373 -25.19 -3.61 -19.06
CA ILE A 373 -24.05 -2.68 -19.14
C ILE A 373 -24.14 -1.89 -20.45
N PRO A 374 -24.29 -0.55 -20.42
CA PRO A 374 -24.37 0.26 -21.62
C PRO A 374 -23.03 0.25 -22.40
N LEU A 375 -23.09 0.53 -23.71
CA LEU A 375 -21.94 0.40 -24.60
C LEU A 375 -20.74 1.27 -24.18
N PHE A 376 -20.99 2.52 -23.76
CA PHE A 376 -19.92 3.43 -23.31
C PHE A 376 -19.17 2.86 -22.10
N GLU A 377 -19.88 2.22 -21.16
CA GLU A 377 -19.28 1.62 -19.98
C GLU A 377 -18.49 0.37 -20.34
N ARG A 378 -18.95 -0.42 -21.31
CA ARG A 378 -18.17 -1.56 -21.85
C ARG A 378 -16.86 -1.10 -22.48
N ILE A 379 -16.89 -0.02 -23.27
CA ILE A 379 -15.68 0.56 -23.89
C ILE A 379 -14.72 1.03 -22.80
N TYR A 380 -15.24 1.71 -21.77
CA TYR A 380 -14.45 2.18 -20.65
C TYR A 380 -13.78 1.04 -19.87
N ILE A 381 -14.51 -0.04 -19.56
CA ILE A 381 -13.98 -1.25 -18.92
C ILE A 381 -12.80 -1.82 -19.72
N TRP A 382 -12.95 -1.97 -21.04
CA TRP A 382 -11.87 -2.49 -21.88
C TRP A 382 -10.67 -1.56 -21.94
N ASN A 383 -10.89 -0.25 -22.00
CA ASN A 383 -9.82 0.74 -22.00
C ASN A 383 -9.03 0.69 -20.68
N LEU A 384 -9.72 0.59 -19.54
CA LEU A 384 -9.11 0.49 -18.22
C LEU A 384 -8.30 -0.80 -18.09
N ILE A 385 -8.84 -1.94 -18.54
CA ILE A 385 -8.11 -3.22 -18.58
C ILE A 385 -6.86 -3.11 -19.47
N PHE A 386 -6.96 -2.49 -20.64
CA PHE A 386 -5.84 -2.32 -21.56
C PHE A 386 -4.73 -1.45 -20.96
N ILE A 387 -5.09 -0.29 -20.39
CA ILE A 387 -4.13 0.60 -19.70
C ILE A 387 -3.50 -0.12 -18.51
N GLY A 388 -4.28 -0.87 -17.73
CA GLY A 388 -3.77 -1.66 -16.61
C GLY A 388 -2.75 -2.72 -17.05
N ILE A 389 -3.05 -3.50 -18.08
CA ILE A 389 -2.12 -4.55 -18.55
C ILE A 389 -0.85 -3.96 -19.14
N ILE A 390 -0.96 -2.96 -20.03
CA ILE A 390 0.21 -2.38 -20.70
C ILE A 390 1.02 -1.53 -19.74
N GLY A 391 0.38 -0.61 -19.01
CA GLY A 391 1.06 0.28 -18.07
C GLY A 391 1.61 -0.46 -16.86
N GLY A 392 0.83 -1.39 -16.29
CA GLY A 392 1.28 -2.25 -15.19
C GLY A 392 2.40 -3.20 -15.62
N GLY A 393 2.32 -3.77 -16.82
CA GLY A 393 3.38 -4.60 -17.39
C GLY A 393 4.69 -3.84 -17.58
N ALA A 394 4.63 -2.63 -18.18
CA ALA A 394 5.79 -1.77 -18.37
C ALA A 394 6.38 -1.27 -17.03
N SER A 395 5.53 -0.96 -16.06
CA SER A 395 5.93 -0.61 -14.69
C SER A 395 6.63 -1.77 -13.98
N THR A 396 6.04 -2.96 -14.04
CA THR A 396 6.61 -4.19 -13.46
C THR A 396 7.98 -4.49 -14.09
N PHE A 397 8.08 -4.41 -15.42
CA PHE A 397 9.35 -4.60 -16.12
C PHE A 397 10.40 -3.57 -15.70
N SER A 398 10.01 -2.30 -15.59
CA SER A 398 10.91 -1.22 -15.17
C SER A 398 11.39 -1.44 -13.73
N ALA A 399 10.51 -1.85 -12.82
CA ALA A 399 10.85 -2.18 -11.43
C ALA A 399 11.78 -3.39 -11.32
N ILE A 400 11.51 -4.47 -12.05
CA ILE A 400 12.41 -5.62 -12.10
C ILE A 400 13.78 -5.23 -12.67
N SER A 401 13.81 -4.44 -13.75
CA SER A 401 15.07 -3.96 -14.34
C SER A 401 15.84 -3.03 -13.40
N ALA A 402 15.14 -2.24 -12.57
CA ALA A 402 15.74 -1.40 -11.55
C ALA A 402 16.32 -2.25 -10.43
N ILE A 403 15.58 -3.24 -9.93
CA ILE A 403 16.04 -4.14 -8.87
C ILE A 403 17.21 -5.02 -9.33
N ALA A 404 17.21 -5.48 -10.58
CA ALA A 404 18.27 -6.32 -11.13
C ALA A 404 19.56 -5.56 -11.47
N ALA A 405 19.57 -4.22 -11.41
CA ALA A 405 20.77 -3.43 -11.61
C ALA A 405 21.80 -3.70 -10.49
N VAL A 406 23.08 -3.72 -10.84
CA VAL A 406 24.18 -4.11 -9.93
C VAL A 406 24.23 -3.28 -8.66
N ASP A 407 23.86 -2.00 -8.74
CA ASP A 407 23.92 -1.04 -7.63
C ASP A 407 22.71 -1.16 -6.66
N SER A 408 21.72 -1.99 -6.98
CA SER A 408 20.50 -2.14 -6.17
C SER A 408 20.66 -3.08 -4.98
N PHE A 409 21.71 -3.90 -4.98
CA PHE A 409 21.97 -4.87 -3.92
C PHE A 409 22.99 -4.32 -2.92
N THR A 410 22.54 -4.06 -1.70
CA THR A 410 23.44 -3.72 -0.59
C THR A 410 23.84 -4.98 0.17
N LYS A 411 25.08 -5.04 0.66
CA LYS A 411 25.51 -6.11 1.57
C LYS A 411 24.67 -6.02 2.85
N PRO A 412 23.90 -7.07 3.20
CA PRO A 412 23.09 -7.05 4.42
C PRO A 412 23.96 -6.96 5.67
N CYS A 413 23.47 -6.39 6.78
CA CYS A 413 24.32 -6.30 7.99
C CYS A 413 24.87 -7.64 8.49
N TRP A 414 24.08 -8.70 8.35
CA TRP A 414 24.51 -10.02 8.81
C TRP A 414 25.66 -10.59 7.97
N TRP A 415 25.96 -10.01 6.80
CA TRP A 415 27.15 -10.36 6.02
C TRP A 415 28.45 -10.10 6.78
N HIS A 416 28.53 -9.01 7.55
CA HIS A 416 29.72 -8.67 8.35
C HIS A 416 29.92 -9.66 9.52
N LEU A 417 28.84 -10.14 10.13
CA LEU A 417 28.90 -11.14 11.21
C LEU A 417 29.53 -12.48 10.78
N PHE A 418 29.49 -12.83 9.49
CA PHE A 418 30.08 -14.06 8.98
C PHE A 418 31.44 -13.87 8.31
N ASN A 419 31.78 -12.65 7.87
CA ASN A 419 33.03 -12.35 7.16
C ASN A 419 34.09 -11.59 7.98
N ASP A 420 33.79 -11.14 9.21
CA ASP A 420 34.78 -10.53 10.11
C ASP A 420 35.83 -11.51 10.66
N HIS A 421 35.93 -12.73 10.11
CA HIS A 421 37.00 -13.69 10.44
C HIS A 421 38.13 -13.75 9.41
N SER A 422 38.08 -12.95 8.33
CA SER A 422 39.10 -13.04 7.27
C SER A 422 39.91 -11.78 6.97
N ASP A 423 39.61 -10.59 7.50
CA ASP A 423 40.37 -9.38 7.12
C ASP A 423 40.70 -8.46 8.30
N GLY A 424 41.74 -8.84 9.06
CA GLY A 424 42.36 -7.98 10.08
C GLY A 424 43.23 -6.84 9.51
N SER A 425 42.88 -6.19 8.38
CA SER A 425 43.72 -5.10 7.85
C SER A 425 43.09 -4.08 6.88
N LEU A 426 41.77 -3.84 6.86
CA LEU A 426 41.19 -2.76 6.04
C LEU A 426 39.97 -2.10 6.70
N THR A 427 40.18 -1.38 7.82
CA THR A 427 39.10 -0.62 8.49
C THR A 427 39.08 0.88 8.21
N ASP A 428 39.95 1.45 7.37
CA ASP A 428 40.03 2.92 7.23
C ASP A 428 39.75 3.50 5.83
N ILE A 429 39.44 2.71 4.81
CA ILE A 429 39.29 3.24 3.44
C ILE A 429 37.82 3.33 2.98
N ASP A 430 36.94 2.41 3.39
CA ASP A 430 35.55 2.39 2.89
C ASP A 430 34.57 3.27 3.68
N GLN A 431 34.84 3.57 4.95
CA GLN A 431 34.05 4.55 5.70
C GLN A 431 34.26 5.98 5.19
N HIS A 432 35.47 6.29 4.69
CA HIS A 432 35.74 7.63 4.16
C HIS A 432 35.08 7.85 2.79
N ALA A 433 34.89 6.83 1.96
CA ALA A 433 34.20 6.98 0.67
C ALA A 433 32.68 7.23 0.83
N ALA A 434 32.02 6.55 1.78
CA ALA A 434 30.60 6.75 2.04
C ALA A 434 30.30 8.07 2.78
N GLN A 435 31.23 8.52 3.63
CA GLN A 435 31.05 9.75 4.40
C GLN A 435 31.45 11.00 3.58
N THR A 436 32.43 10.90 2.67
CA THR A 436 32.85 12.04 1.84
C THR A 436 31.79 12.41 0.79
N HIS A 437 31.02 11.44 0.28
CA HIS A 437 29.95 11.72 -0.69
C HIS A 437 28.72 12.39 -0.07
N ILE A 438 28.53 12.27 1.25
CA ILE A 438 27.45 12.92 2.01
C ILE A 438 27.92 14.26 2.59
N VAL A 439 29.17 14.35 3.04
CA VAL A 439 29.73 15.60 3.61
C VAL A 439 30.02 16.65 2.54
N SER A 440 30.34 16.27 1.29
CA SER A 440 30.54 17.25 0.20
C SER A 440 29.24 17.80 -0.41
N GLN A 441 28.07 17.34 0.04
CA GLN A 441 26.75 17.83 -0.40
C GLN A 441 26.00 18.62 0.68
N LEU A 442 26.64 18.89 1.83
CA LEU A 442 26.06 19.59 2.98
C LEU A 442 26.63 21.00 3.24
N MET A 443 27.49 21.55 2.37
CA MET A 443 27.93 22.96 2.41
C MET A 443 28.31 23.46 1.00
N PRO A 444 28.21 24.77 0.68
CA PRO A 444 27.88 25.90 1.56
C PRO A 444 26.40 26.30 1.57
#